data_AF-A0AAU7K8N1-F1
#
_entry.id   AF-A0AAU7K8N1-F1
#
_cell.length_a   1.000
_cell.length_b   1.000
_cell.length_c   1.000
_cell.angle_alpha   90.00
_cell.angle_beta   90.00
_cell.angle_gamma   90.00
#
_symmetry.space_group_name_H-M   'P 1'
#
loop_
_entity.id
_entity.type
_entity.pdbx_description
1 polymer ?
#
loop_
_entity_poly.entity_id
_entity_poly.type
_entity_poly.pdbx_seq_one_letter_code
_entity_poly.pdbx_strand_id
1 'polypeptide(L)'
;MEYKKLETTRLRALCKEKNLDDKGNKEVLIRRLKGWDLQKEPQDKQLALVDVGESKPQSNTGSKRCTLFIHLKASNISHYFNAGIIYPLVLEESEIYIKENRKKDIFTLFPNNILLSPGPVNSFLDDDALLDILSDEIELIEIPGTPLLRSETPIPLSRIKGIVFNSAAARSTFISSAKTFPDFFVEEKICFVSTRLASITIDMDNVKIGENAKIDQWHDIMDRYDKLLGMFAFMKNSGVFFSDRESIFEEYTHNYLAALSVVNAAVVPKSTRDIGLYKYIIFPGEIELTTVQRLLFQRILKAIYENVDLDIDFAITILNAALASELSTIEEQKELGIIIELFERLQEKQISYKDVAFHGAISKNYPVLALLFLSRFPNKSRQHTDKQAVRNNFLDNNSPLSKSVSEFLLSVLGLYYGYKTMIKEDTNINLVDPFFASVSQKYQSIKFRLTSFIDRFVMESAYWFAINGLNINKKFSFLDYQRPEFKDASTVRAGAYEYQNFSYSVLGVPITVFRRINKIDILFELLDKAYSYNVPASSVLVHHMISNFGMTKMQLFELIKENASKIDLDDINQLMEFDKRPKTRK
;
A
#
# COMPACT_ATOMS: atom_id res chain seq x y z
N MET A 1 -5.64 -19.84 -25.77
CA MET A 1 -6.63 -19.91 -26.89
C MET A 1 -8.04 -19.73 -26.33
N GLU A 2 -8.95 -18.97 -26.97
CA GLU A 2 -10.33 -18.79 -26.46
C GLU A 2 -11.25 -19.97 -26.82
N TYR A 3 -11.17 -21.07 -26.08
CA TYR A 3 -11.98 -22.28 -26.32
C TYR A 3 -13.50 -22.09 -26.24
N LYS A 4 -13.98 -21.02 -25.58
CA LYS A 4 -15.42 -20.74 -25.44
C LYS A 4 -16.11 -20.49 -26.79
N LYS A 5 -15.38 -19.93 -27.76
CA LYS A 5 -15.89 -19.57 -29.09
C LYS A 5 -15.95 -20.76 -30.06
N LEU A 6 -15.38 -21.91 -29.73
CA LEU A 6 -15.34 -23.08 -30.60
C LEU A 6 -16.60 -23.95 -30.45
N GLU A 7 -17.00 -24.61 -31.53
CA GLU A 7 -18.06 -25.62 -31.54
C GLU A 7 -17.61 -26.93 -30.89
N THR A 8 -18.56 -27.70 -30.35
CA THR A 8 -18.28 -28.96 -29.63
C THR A 8 -17.52 -29.98 -30.48
N THR A 9 -17.82 -30.07 -31.78
CA THR A 9 -17.11 -30.92 -32.75
C THR A 9 -15.64 -30.55 -32.85
N ARG A 10 -15.31 -29.26 -32.93
CA ARG A 10 -13.92 -28.78 -32.97
C ARG A 10 -13.19 -29.02 -31.65
N LEU A 11 -13.89 -28.85 -30.52
CA LEU A 11 -13.34 -29.14 -29.19
C LEU A 11 -13.02 -30.63 -29.01
N ARG A 12 -13.87 -31.54 -29.50
CA ARG A 12 -13.58 -32.99 -29.48
C ARG A 12 -12.37 -33.36 -30.34
N ALA A 13 -12.27 -32.78 -31.54
CA ALA A 13 -11.11 -32.97 -32.41
C ALA A 13 -9.81 -32.51 -31.73
N LEU A 14 -9.84 -31.34 -31.07
CA LEU A 14 -8.71 -30.84 -30.29
C LEU A 14 -8.36 -31.73 -29.09
N CYS A 15 -9.36 -32.31 -28.40
CA CYS A 15 -9.09 -33.29 -27.34
C CYS A 15 -8.38 -34.54 -27.91
N LYS A 16 -8.87 -35.10 -29.01
CA LYS A 16 -8.24 -36.25 -29.69
C LYS A 16 -6.82 -35.96 -30.14
N GLU A 17 -6.58 -34.82 -30.78
CA GLU A 17 -5.25 -34.38 -31.22
C GLU A 17 -4.25 -34.29 -30.05
N LYS A 18 -4.76 -33.95 -28.86
CA LYS A 18 -3.99 -33.78 -27.62
C LYS A 18 -3.97 -35.04 -26.73
N ASN A 19 -4.45 -36.20 -27.24
CA ASN A 19 -4.59 -37.45 -26.49
C ASN A 19 -5.41 -37.33 -25.19
N LEU A 20 -6.47 -36.51 -25.20
CA LEU A 20 -7.43 -36.34 -24.11
C LEU A 20 -8.76 -37.04 -24.43
N ASP A 21 -9.50 -37.44 -23.39
CA ASP A 21 -10.87 -37.95 -23.54
C ASP A 21 -11.78 -36.91 -24.23
N ASP A 22 -12.38 -37.31 -25.36
CA ASP A 22 -13.24 -36.48 -26.21
C ASP A 22 -14.74 -36.66 -25.92
N LYS A 23 -15.11 -37.46 -24.90
CA LYS A 23 -16.49 -37.61 -24.46
C LYS A 23 -16.90 -36.52 -23.46
N GLY A 24 -18.17 -36.11 -23.50
CA GLY A 24 -18.74 -35.12 -22.60
C GLY A 24 -19.38 -33.91 -23.29
N ASN A 25 -19.92 -33.01 -22.48
CA ASN A 25 -20.50 -31.74 -22.93
C ASN A 25 -19.42 -30.69 -23.17
N LYS A 26 -19.80 -29.54 -23.76
CA LYS A 26 -18.88 -28.48 -24.17
C LYS A 26 -18.01 -27.96 -23.01
N GLU A 27 -18.58 -27.80 -21.82
CA GLU A 27 -17.85 -27.29 -20.66
C GLU A 27 -16.77 -28.26 -20.16
N VAL A 28 -17.08 -29.56 -20.14
CA VAL A 28 -16.13 -30.61 -19.74
C VAL A 28 -14.95 -30.65 -20.71
N LEU A 29 -15.20 -30.56 -22.02
CA LEU A 29 -14.15 -30.52 -23.04
C LEU A 29 -13.27 -29.26 -22.92
N ILE A 30 -13.89 -28.09 -22.71
CA ILE A 30 -13.16 -26.83 -22.48
C ILE A 30 -12.30 -26.93 -21.23
N ARG A 31 -12.82 -27.48 -20.13
CA ARG A 31 -12.07 -27.64 -18.87
C ARG A 31 -10.85 -28.55 -19.07
N ARG A 32 -11.00 -29.66 -19.80
CA ARG A 32 -9.86 -30.56 -20.12
C ARG A 32 -8.82 -29.90 -21.00
N LEU A 33 -9.24 -29.23 -22.07
CA LEU A 33 -8.32 -28.53 -22.97
C LEU A 33 -7.56 -27.41 -22.26
N LYS A 34 -8.23 -26.67 -21.37
CA LYS A 34 -7.58 -25.70 -20.49
C LYS A 34 -6.61 -26.36 -19.51
N GLY A 35 -7.01 -27.48 -18.90
CA GLY A 35 -6.14 -28.24 -17.99
C GLY A 35 -4.88 -28.75 -18.69
N TRP A 36 -5.01 -29.23 -19.93
CA TRP A 36 -3.87 -29.66 -20.73
C TRP A 36 -2.98 -28.50 -21.16
N ASP A 37 -3.55 -27.35 -21.56
CA ASP A 37 -2.76 -26.14 -21.88
C ASP A 37 -1.95 -25.68 -20.67
N LEU A 38 -2.51 -25.76 -19.47
CA LEU A 38 -1.82 -25.44 -18.22
C LEU A 38 -0.69 -26.43 -17.88
N GLN A 39 -0.83 -27.70 -18.29
CA GLN A 39 0.22 -28.72 -18.10
C GLN A 39 1.34 -28.66 -19.15
N LYS A 40 1.09 -27.98 -20.28
CA LYS A 40 2.05 -27.88 -21.40
C LYS A 40 2.86 -26.59 -21.41
N GLU A 41 2.74 -25.73 -20.39
CA GLU A 41 3.72 -24.64 -20.24
C GLU A 41 5.13 -25.26 -20.10
N PRO A 42 6.11 -24.85 -20.92
CA PRO A 42 7.42 -25.48 -20.92
C PRO A 42 8.12 -25.30 -19.58
N GLN A 43 8.61 -26.40 -19.01
CA GLN A 43 9.58 -26.40 -17.91
C GLN A 43 10.87 -25.62 -18.24
N ASP A 44 11.10 -25.24 -19.52
CA ASP A 44 12.27 -24.48 -19.97
C ASP A 44 12.03 -22.97 -20.23
N LYS A 45 10.86 -22.43 -19.89
CA LYS A 45 10.63 -20.96 -19.88
C LYS A 45 9.93 -20.45 -18.63
N GLN A 46 10.07 -21.18 -17.53
CA GLN A 46 9.92 -20.55 -16.22
C GLN A 46 11.09 -19.59 -16.04
N LEU A 47 10.82 -18.29 -16.22
CA LEU A 47 11.35 -17.31 -15.30
C LEU A 47 11.15 -17.93 -13.91
N ALA A 48 12.25 -18.26 -13.24
CA ALA A 48 12.21 -18.68 -11.85
C ALA A 48 11.53 -17.58 -11.06
N LEU A 49 10.20 -17.65 -10.95
CA LEU A 49 9.47 -17.09 -9.84
C LEU A 49 10.00 -17.86 -8.65
N VAL A 50 10.97 -17.24 -8.00
CA VAL A 50 11.55 -17.69 -6.74
C VAL A 50 10.38 -18.09 -5.85
N ASP A 51 10.28 -19.39 -5.59
CA ASP A 51 9.44 -19.90 -4.51
C ASP A 51 9.83 -19.11 -3.26
N VAL A 52 8.87 -18.36 -2.75
CA VAL A 52 8.93 -17.71 -1.45
C VAL A 52 8.86 -18.86 -0.45
N GLY A 53 10.03 -19.45 -0.18
CA GLY A 53 10.19 -20.51 0.78
C GLY A 53 9.51 -20.13 2.09
N GLU A 54 8.78 -21.08 2.65
CA GLU A 54 8.28 -21.00 4.01
C GLU A 54 9.43 -20.58 4.93
N SER A 55 9.30 -19.40 5.52
CA SER A 55 10.26 -18.88 6.48
C SER A 55 10.32 -19.85 7.65
N LYS A 56 11.43 -20.59 7.78
CA LYS A 56 11.71 -21.31 9.02
C LYS A 56 11.87 -20.28 10.14
N PRO A 57 11.19 -20.43 11.28
CA PRO A 57 11.34 -19.51 12.40
C PRO A 57 12.79 -19.57 12.88
N GLN A 58 13.54 -18.47 12.73
CA GLN A 58 14.84 -18.31 13.35
C GLN A 58 14.68 -18.30 14.86
N SER A 59 15.34 -19.24 15.53
CA SER A 59 15.35 -19.36 16.99
C SER A 59 16.25 -18.28 17.59
N ASN A 60 15.67 -17.13 17.94
CA ASN A 60 16.36 -16.19 18.81
C ASN A 60 16.36 -16.71 20.25
N THR A 61 17.56 -16.77 20.81
CA THR A 61 17.88 -17.20 22.18
C THR A 61 17.42 -16.17 23.22
N GLY A 62 16.90 -16.66 24.35
CA GLY A 62 17.21 -16.03 25.64
C GLY A 62 16.18 -15.15 26.35
N SER A 63 14.87 -15.29 26.09
CA SER A 63 13.84 -14.88 27.06
C SER A 63 12.60 -15.73 26.83
N LYS A 64 12.11 -16.42 27.88
CA LYS A 64 10.81 -17.09 27.83
C LYS A 64 9.74 -16.01 27.67
N ARG A 65 9.47 -15.59 26.44
CA ARG A 65 8.32 -14.73 26.13
C ARG A 65 7.06 -15.50 26.50
N CYS A 66 6.36 -15.03 27.53
CA CYS A 66 5.07 -15.57 27.90
C CYS A 66 4.08 -15.18 26.80
N THR A 67 3.48 -16.17 26.13
CA THR A 67 2.46 -15.92 25.10
C THR A 67 1.19 -15.45 25.79
N LEU A 68 0.68 -14.29 25.39
CA LEU A 68 -0.54 -13.71 25.92
C LEU A 68 -1.56 -13.56 24.80
N PHE A 69 -2.82 -13.80 25.11
CA PHE A 69 -3.92 -13.78 24.17
C PHE A 69 -5.00 -12.80 24.60
N ILE A 70 -5.65 -12.16 23.63
CA ILE A 70 -6.96 -11.53 23.84
C ILE A 70 -8.02 -12.49 23.32
N HIS A 71 -8.98 -12.86 24.18
CA HIS A 71 -10.06 -13.78 23.85
C HIS A 71 -11.32 -13.01 23.43
N LEU A 72 -11.74 -13.14 22.17
CA LEU A 72 -12.89 -12.42 21.60
C LEU A 72 -13.78 -13.35 20.78
N LYS A 73 -15.01 -12.90 20.54
CA LYS A 73 -15.84 -13.47 19.49
C LYS A 73 -15.26 -13.13 18.12
N ALA A 74 -15.14 -14.12 17.24
CA ALA A 74 -14.54 -13.97 15.93
C ALA A 74 -15.22 -12.89 15.07
N SER A 75 -16.54 -12.70 15.24
CA SER A 75 -17.31 -11.66 14.57
C SER A 75 -16.94 -10.23 14.98
N ASN A 76 -16.38 -10.03 16.17
CA ASN A 76 -16.02 -8.70 16.67
C ASN A 76 -14.62 -8.26 16.19
N ILE A 77 -13.80 -9.18 15.70
CA ILE A 77 -12.41 -8.92 15.27
C ILE A 77 -12.38 -7.95 14.09
N SER A 78 -13.31 -8.09 13.13
CA SER A 78 -13.39 -7.24 11.94
C SER A 78 -13.42 -5.75 12.29
N HIS A 79 -14.10 -5.40 13.37
CA HIS A 79 -14.26 -4.03 13.84
C HIS A 79 -12.93 -3.42 14.29
N TYR A 80 -12.16 -4.14 15.13
CA TYR A 80 -10.83 -3.69 15.55
C TYR A 80 -9.83 -3.68 14.39
N PHE A 81 -9.95 -4.64 13.47
CA PHE A 81 -9.12 -4.68 12.27
C PHE A 81 -9.40 -3.50 11.32
N ASN A 82 -10.67 -3.10 11.20
CA ASN A 82 -11.03 -1.90 10.46
C ASN A 82 -10.42 -0.65 11.12
N ALA A 83 -10.45 -0.57 12.45
CA ALA A 83 -9.91 0.56 13.22
C ALA A 83 -8.38 0.62 13.28
N GLY A 84 -7.65 -0.45 12.97
CA GLY A 84 -6.20 -0.46 13.08
C GLY A 84 -5.67 -0.60 14.52
N ILE A 85 -6.56 -0.73 15.50
CA ILE A 85 -6.22 -0.77 16.93
C ILE A 85 -7.28 -1.51 17.75
N ILE A 86 -6.87 -2.21 18.80
CA ILE A 86 -7.73 -2.81 19.82
C ILE A 86 -7.84 -1.83 20.98
N TYR A 87 -9.05 -1.52 21.43
CA TYR A 87 -9.29 -0.53 22.49
C TYR A 87 -10.40 -1.02 23.44
N PRO A 88 -10.42 -0.50 24.69
CA PRO A 88 -11.54 -0.70 25.62
C PRO A 88 -12.89 -0.37 24.97
N LEU A 89 -13.90 -1.22 25.18
CA LEU A 89 -15.23 -1.06 24.56
C LEU A 89 -15.90 0.28 24.92
N VAL A 90 -15.58 0.88 26.07
CA VAL A 90 -16.12 2.18 26.47
C VAL A 90 -15.72 3.34 25.53
N LEU A 91 -14.62 3.19 24.80
CA LEU A 91 -14.16 4.18 23.81
C LEU A 91 -14.85 4.01 22.44
N GLU A 92 -15.80 3.08 22.32
CA GLU A 92 -16.58 2.91 21.11
C GLU A 92 -17.65 4.01 20.98
N GLU A 93 -17.66 4.69 19.85
CA GLU A 93 -18.60 5.79 19.56
C GLU A 93 -19.87 5.29 18.83
N SER A 94 -19.82 4.14 18.17
CA SER A 94 -20.95 3.59 17.42
C SER A 94 -21.93 2.85 18.33
N GLU A 95 -22.98 3.56 18.77
CA GLU A 95 -24.05 2.94 19.58
C GLU A 95 -24.70 1.74 18.89
N ILE A 96 -24.90 1.81 17.57
CA ILE A 96 -25.48 0.72 16.76
C ILE A 96 -24.58 -0.52 16.85
N TYR A 97 -23.25 -0.33 16.79
CA TYR A 97 -22.34 -1.45 16.93
C TYR A 97 -22.43 -2.07 18.32
N ILE A 98 -22.40 -1.26 19.38
CA ILE A 98 -22.45 -1.74 20.77
C ILE A 98 -23.74 -2.52 21.06
N LYS A 99 -24.88 -1.99 20.62
CA LYS A 99 -26.22 -2.50 20.99
C LYS A 99 -26.71 -3.62 20.07
N GLU A 100 -26.43 -3.54 18.77
CA GLU A 100 -27.09 -4.39 17.77
C GLU A 100 -26.13 -5.37 17.09
N ASN A 101 -24.92 -4.93 16.72
CA ASN A 101 -24.03 -5.73 15.87
C ASN A 101 -22.97 -6.53 16.65
N ARG A 102 -22.61 -6.09 17.85
CA ARG A 102 -21.56 -6.72 18.66
C ARG A 102 -22.07 -7.98 19.35
N LYS A 103 -21.31 -9.09 19.26
CA LYS A 103 -21.54 -10.26 20.10
C LYS A 103 -20.96 -10.09 21.50
N LYS A 104 -21.67 -10.56 22.52
CA LYS A 104 -21.18 -10.50 23.91
C LYS A 104 -19.91 -11.33 24.08
N ASP A 105 -18.89 -10.72 24.67
CA ASP A 105 -17.57 -11.28 24.93
C ASP A 105 -16.94 -10.67 26.19
N ILE A 106 -15.66 -10.94 26.44
CA ILE A 106 -14.98 -10.51 27.65
C ILE A 106 -14.92 -8.98 27.82
N PHE A 107 -14.91 -8.22 26.73
CA PHE A 107 -14.94 -6.75 26.79
C PHE A 107 -16.35 -6.22 27.07
N THR A 108 -17.39 -7.03 26.89
CA THR A 108 -18.74 -6.67 27.34
C THR A 108 -18.85 -6.71 28.86
N LEU A 109 -18.12 -7.62 29.50
CA LEU A 109 -18.05 -7.74 30.96
C LEU A 109 -17.16 -6.66 31.57
N PHE A 110 -16.07 -6.31 30.90
CA PHE A 110 -15.09 -5.34 31.39
C PHE A 110 -14.82 -4.25 30.33
N PRO A 111 -15.79 -3.34 30.08
CA PRO A 111 -15.73 -2.40 28.96
C PRO A 111 -14.59 -1.38 29.07
N ASN A 112 -14.08 -1.15 30.28
CA ASN A 112 -13.04 -0.15 30.55
C ASN A 112 -11.62 -0.67 30.34
N ASN A 113 -11.43 -1.97 30.10
CA ASN A 113 -10.12 -2.60 30.10
C ASN A 113 -9.95 -3.57 28.92
N ILE A 114 -8.72 -3.71 28.43
CA ILE A 114 -8.33 -4.82 27.55
C ILE A 114 -7.80 -5.94 28.42
N LEU A 115 -8.37 -7.13 28.30
CA LEU A 115 -7.94 -8.30 29.07
C LEU A 115 -7.09 -9.25 28.25
N LEU A 116 -6.00 -9.70 28.85
CA LEU A 116 -5.06 -10.65 28.29
C LEU A 116 -4.98 -11.88 29.19
N SER A 117 -4.84 -13.05 28.57
CA SER A 117 -4.78 -14.34 29.26
C SER A 117 -3.69 -15.25 28.67
N PRO A 118 -3.12 -16.19 29.44
CA PRO A 118 -2.15 -17.17 28.93
C PRO A 118 -2.77 -18.22 28.00
N GLY A 119 -4.10 -18.28 27.92
CA GLY A 119 -4.85 -19.23 27.10
C GLY A 119 -6.33 -18.87 27.05
N PRO A 120 -7.19 -19.69 26.41
CA PRO A 120 -8.62 -19.44 26.36
C PRO A 120 -9.25 -19.39 27.75
N VAL A 121 -10.17 -18.44 27.95
CA VAL A 121 -10.86 -18.22 29.23
C VAL A 121 -12.15 -19.02 29.26
N ASN A 122 -12.26 -19.95 30.21
CA ASN A 122 -13.37 -20.88 30.47
C ASN A 122 -13.66 -21.88 29.34
N SER A 123 -13.91 -21.42 28.13
CA SER A 123 -14.21 -22.24 26.95
C SER A 123 -13.54 -21.67 25.70
N PHE A 124 -13.40 -22.50 24.66
CA PHE A 124 -12.92 -22.05 23.35
C PHE A 124 -13.78 -22.65 22.23
N LEU A 125 -14.87 -21.96 21.92
CA LEU A 125 -15.92 -22.42 21.00
C LEU A 125 -15.62 -22.00 19.55
N ASP A 126 -16.40 -22.53 18.60
CA ASP A 126 -16.19 -22.27 17.16
C ASP A 126 -16.46 -20.82 16.74
N ASP A 127 -17.15 -20.04 17.58
CA ASP A 127 -17.38 -18.61 17.37
C ASP A 127 -16.38 -17.72 18.12
N ASP A 128 -15.41 -18.32 18.83
CA ASP A 128 -14.33 -17.65 19.54
C ASP A 128 -13.04 -17.61 18.71
N ALA A 129 -12.18 -16.65 19.02
CA ALA A 129 -10.84 -16.55 18.49
C ALA A 129 -9.90 -15.93 19.54
N LEU A 130 -8.63 -16.34 19.50
CA LEU A 130 -7.58 -15.80 20.35
C LEU A 130 -6.61 -14.99 19.51
N LEU A 131 -6.41 -13.72 19.86
CA LEU A 131 -5.39 -12.87 19.25
C LEU A 131 -4.08 -13.05 20.03
N ASP A 132 -3.06 -13.66 19.43
CA ASP A 132 -1.69 -13.79 20.00
C ASP A 132 -1.02 -12.40 20.01
N ILE A 133 -0.71 -11.85 21.19
CA ILE A 133 -0.21 -10.48 21.37
C ILE A 133 1.27 -10.47 21.77
N LEU A 134 2.05 -9.65 21.06
CA LEU A 134 3.39 -9.26 21.47
C LEU A 134 3.32 -8.25 22.61
N SER A 135 3.61 -8.71 23.83
CA SER A 135 3.47 -7.94 25.06
C SER A 135 4.67 -7.05 25.43
N ASP A 136 5.77 -7.12 24.69
CA ASP A 136 6.95 -6.28 24.92
C ASP A 136 6.55 -4.79 24.98
N GLU A 137 7.01 -4.01 25.96
CA GLU A 137 6.67 -2.59 26.13
C GLU A 137 5.16 -2.27 26.36
N ILE A 138 4.29 -3.25 26.55
CA ILE A 138 2.89 -3.02 26.97
C ILE A 138 2.84 -2.93 28.50
N GLU A 139 2.22 -1.88 29.03
CA GLU A 139 1.92 -1.78 30.46
C GLU A 139 0.78 -2.76 30.81
N LEU A 140 1.13 -3.79 31.58
CA LEU A 140 0.23 -4.85 32.01
C LEU A 140 0.09 -4.83 33.53
N ILE A 141 -1.15 -4.91 33.99
CA ILE A 141 -1.51 -4.89 35.41
C ILE A 141 -2.11 -6.24 35.76
N GLU A 142 -1.58 -6.90 36.79
CA GLU A 142 -2.12 -8.16 37.29
C GLU A 142 -3.50 -7.95 37.91
N ILE A 143 -4.42 -8.88 37.67
CA ILE A 143 -5.73 -8.88 38.33
C ILE A 143 -5.67 -9.83 39.54
N PRO A 144 -5.81 -9.32 40.77
CA PRO A 144 -5.65 -10.12 41.99
C PRO A 144 -6.52 -11.37 42.00
N GLY A 145 -5.92 -12.51 42.35
CA GLY A 145 -6.61 -13.79 42.46
C GLY A 145 -6.93 -14.47 41.12
N THR A 146 -6.43 -13.94 40.00
CA THR A 146 -6.65 -14.53 38.67
C THR A 146 -5.33 -14.62 37.88
N PRO A 147 -5.23 -15.51 36.88
CA PRO A 147 -4.13 -15.52 35.91
C PRO A 147 -4.29 -14.46 34.79
N LEU A 148 -5.27 -13.56 34.89
CA LEU A 148 -5.51 -12.54 33.88
C LEU A 148 -4.64 -11.30 34.12
N LEU A 149 -4.29 -10.66 33.01
CA LEU A 149 -3.65 -9.36 32.99
C LEU A 149 -4.61 -8.38 32.32
N ARG A 150 -4.56 -7.11 32.74
CA ARG A 150 -5.27 -6.02 32.05
C ARG A 150 -4.29 -5.01 31.48
N SER A 151 -4.66 -4.43 30.34
CA SER A 151 -4.05 -3.22 29.82
C SER A 151 -5.09 -2.10 29.82
N GLU A 152 -4.67 -0.96 30.33
CA GLU A 152 -5.44 0.29 30.30
C GLU A 152 -5.25 1.07 29.00
N THR A 153 -4.27 0.67 28.19
CA THR A 153 -3.87 1.35 26.97
C THR A 153 -4.35 0.56 25.75
N PRO A 154 -4.90 1.22 24.70
CA PRO A 154 -5.14 0.59 23.42
C PRO A 154 -3.90 -0.15 22.86
N ILE A 155 -4.12 -1.19 22.07
CA ILE A 155 -3.05 -2.05 21.52
C ILE A 155 -3.13 -1.99 19.99
N PRO A 156 -2.11 -1.43 19.30
CA PRO A 156 -2.12 -1.35 17.84
C PRO A 156 -2.04 -2.76 17.22
N LEU A 157 -2.65 -2.95 16.04
CA LEU A 157 -2.67 -4.29 15.41
C LEU A 157 -1.28 -4.80 15.00
N SER A 158 -0.29 -3.92 14.92
CA SER A 158 1.14 -4.28 14.80
C SER A 158 1.60 -5.29 15.83
N ARG A 159 0.92 -5.40 16.97
CA ARG A 159 1.20 -6.34 18.07
C ARG A 159 0.57 -7.71 17.90
N ILE A 160 -0.37 -7.89 16.98
CA ILE A 160 -1.03 -9.19 16.77
C ILE A 160 -0.10 -10.10 15.97
N LYS A 161 0.44 -11.13 16.60
CA LYS A 161 1.27 -12.14 15.94
C LYS A 161 0.45 -13.11 15.09
N GLY A 162 -0.76 -13.45 15.55
CA GLY A 162 -1.64 -14.40 14.91
C GLY A 162 -3.03 -14.43 15.50
N ILE A 163 -3.95 -15.06 14.77
CA ILE A 163 -5.32 -15.32 15.19
C ILE A 163 -5.47 -16.83 15.28
N VAL A 164 -5.78 -17.35 16.45
CA VAL A 164 -5.94 -18.79 16.70
C VAL A 164 -7.42 -19.11 16.80
N PHE A 165 -7.82 -20.16 16.09
CA PHE A 165 -9.15 -20.75 16.10
C PHE A 165 -9.10 -22.16 16.67
N ASN A 166 -10.21 -22.60 17.26
CA ASN A 166 -10.34 -23.95 17.82
C ASN A 166 -10.49 -25.03 16.73
N SER A 167 -11.01 -24.69 15.54
CA SER A 167 -11.28 -25.61 14.44
C SER A 167 -10.98 -25.02 13.06
N ALA A 168 -10.75 -25.89 12.07
CA ALA A 168 -10.55 -25.47 10.69
C ALA A 168 -11.80 -24.85 10.07
N ALA A 169 -12.99 -25.28 10.50
CA ALA A 169 -14.26 -24.73 10.04
C ALA A 169 -14.46 -23.27 10.50
N ALA A 170 -14.17 -22.98 11.78
CA ALA A 170 -14.20 -21.63 12.33
C ALA A 170 -13.23 -20.70 11.57
N ARG A 171 -11.98 -21.15 11.40
CA ARG A 171 -10.97 -20.43 10.61
C ARG A 171 -11.44 -20.11 9.19
N SER A 172 -11.94 -21.11 8.45
CA SER A 172 -12.39 -20.92 7.07
C SER A 172 -13.58 -19.96 6.97
N THR A 173 -14.52 -20.02 7.93
CA THR A 173 -15.68 -19.11 7.99
C THR A 173 -15.24 -17.67 8.21
N PHE A 174 -14.29 -17.45 9.12
CA PHE A 174 -13.71 -16.14 9.37
C PHE A 174 -12.98 -15.58 8.13
N ILE A 175 -12.14 -16.39 7.48
CA ILE A 175 -11.42 -15.99 6.26
C ILE A 175 -12.40 -15.67 5.13
N SER A 176 -13.45 -16.47 4.95
CA SER A 176 -14.49 -16.20 3.95
C SER A 176 -15.18 -14.86 4.20
N SER A 177 -15.46 -14.55 5.47
CA SER A 177 -16.05 -13.27 5.87
C SER A 177 -15.08 -12.11 5.56
N ALA A 178 -13.81 -12.23 5.94
CA ALA A 178 -12.78 -11.23 5.66
C ALA A 178 -12.51 -11.01 4.15
N LYS A 179 -12.79 -12.01 3.31
CA LYS A 179 -12.75 -11.87 1.85
C LYS A 179 -13.97 -11.15 1.28
N THR A 180 -15.12 -11.28 1.94
CA THR A 180 -16.40 -10.74 1.47
C THR A 180 -16.59 -9.28 1.86
N PHE A 181 -16.20 -8.88 3.07
CA PHE A 181 -16.38 -7.51 3.55
C PHE A 181 -15.23 -6.58 3.10
N PRO A 182 -15.54 -5.37 2.58
CA PRO A 182 -14.53 -4.43 2.08
C PRO A 182 -13.85 -3.59 3.17
N ASP A 183 -14.33 -3.68 4.41
CA ASP A 183 -13.99 -2.75 5.48
C ASP A 183 -12.68 -3.13 6.20
N PHE A 184 -12.30 -4.41 6.19
CA PHE A 184 -11.13 -4.89 6.92
C PHE A 184 -10.31 -5.91 6.12
N PHE A 185 -9.03 -6.01 6.49
CA PHE A 185 -8.05 -6.84 5.79
C PHE A 185 -7.41 -7.82 6.76
N VAL A 186 -7.44 -9.12 6.45
CA VAL A 186 -6.73 -10.17 7.18
C VAL A 186 -6.11 -11.15 6.20
N GLU A 187 -4.84 -11.47 6.43
CA GLU A 187 -4.14 -12.50 5.64
C GLU A 187 -4.35 -13.87 6.26
N GLU A 188 -4.65 -14.84 5.40
CA GLU A 188 -4.85 -16.22 5.81
C GLU A 188 -3.61 -16.81 6.54
N LYS A 189 -2.41 -16.32 6.21
CA LYS A 189 -1.13 -16.76 6.78
C LYS A 189 -0.99 -16.50 8.28
N ILE A 190 -1.75 -15.55 8.84
CA ILE A 190 -1.74 -15.25 10.28
C ILE A 190 -2.90 -15.93 11.02
N CYS A 191 -3.69 -16.76 10.34
CA CYS A 191 -4.82 -17.48 10.93
C CYS A 191 -4.45 -18.95 11.14
N PHE A 192 -4.47 -19.41 12.39
CA PHE A 192 -4.01 -20.73 12.81
C PHE A 192 -5.13 -21.55 13.46
N VAL A 193 -5.02 -22.87 13.42
CA VAL A 193 -5.90 -23.77 14.17
C VAL A 193 -5.11 -24.39 15.32
N SER A 194 -5.63 -24.34 16.53
CA SER A 194 -5.04 -25.03 17.68
C SER A 194 -6.12 -25.64 18.57
N THR A 195 -6.08 -26.97 18.70
CA THR A 195 -6.94 -27.74 19.60
C THR A 195 -6.28 -28.05 20.95
N ARG A 196 -5.02 -27.64 21.13
CA ARG A 196 -4.18 -28.04 22.29
C ARG A 196 -4.01 -26.94 23.34
N LEU A 197 -4.71 -25.82 23.21
CA LEU A 197 -4.62 -24.73 24.18
C LEU A 197 -5.39 -25.11 25.45
N ALA A 198 -4.68 -25.20 26.57
CA ALA A 198 -5.30 -25.41 27.86
C ALA A 198 -6.14 -24.20 28.23
N SER A 199 -7.44 -24.41 28.47
CA SER A 199 -8.32 -23.34 28.97
C SER A 199 -8.03 -23.08 30.44
N ILE A 200 -8.08 -21.82 30.84
CA ILE A 200 -8.02 -21.40 32.24
C ILE A 200 -9.44 -21.25 32.77
N THR A 201 -9.70 -21.76 33.98
CA THR A 201 -11.01 -21.66 34.63
C THR A 201 -11.01 -20.44 35.55
N ILE A 202 -11.94 -19.52 35.33
CA ILE A 202 -12.07 -18.26 36.07
C ILE A 202 -13.55 -18.00 36.31
N ASP A 203 -13.89 -17.74 37.57
CA ASP A 203 -15.21 -17.26 37.96
C ASP A 203 -15.33 -15.77 37.64
N MET A 204 -15.84 -15.48 36.45
CA MET A 204 -15.90 -14.13 35.87
C MET A 204 -16.80 -13.17 36.67
N ASP A 205 -17.78 -13.70 37.41
CA ASP A 205 -18.71 -12.88 38.21
C ASP A 205 -18.04 -12.31 39.46
N ASN A 206 -16.97 -12.95 39.94
CA ASN A 206 -16.23 -12.54 41.13
C ASN A 206 -14.93 -11.78 40.83
N VAL A 207 -14.58 -11.61 39.55
CA VAL A 207 -13.38 -10.84 39.16
C VAL A 207 -13.61 -9.35 39.40
N LYS A 208 -12.82 -8.78 40.32
CA LYS A 208 -12.83 -7.33 40.59
C LYS A 208 -11.71 -6.65 39.81
N ILE A 209 -12.09 -5.80 38.86
CA ILE A 209 -11.16 -5.00 38.07
C ILE A 209 -11.33 -3.53 38.46
N GLY A 210 -10.22 -2.83 38.68
CA GLY A 210 -10.21 -1.39 38.93
C GLY A 210 -10.68 -0.58 37.72
N GLU A 211 -11.10 0.66 37.98
CA GLU A 211 -11.38 1.62 36.91
C GLU A 211 -10.12 1.94 36.11
N ASN A 212 -10.29 2.23 34.82
CA ASN A 212 -9.20 2.68 33.97
C ASN A 212 -9.13 4.21 34.05
N ALA A 213 -8.18 4.72 34.84
CA ALA A 213 -7.98 6.15 35.07
C ALA A 213 -7.53 6.93 33.81
N LYS A 214 -7.16 6.20 32.74
CA LYS A 214 -6.61 6.76 31.50
C LYS A 214 -7.64 6.83 30.36
N ILE A 215 -8.92 6.54 30.58
CA ILE A 215 -9.93 6.52 29.49
C ILE A 215 -10.00 7.85 28.73
N ASP A 216 -10.12 8.97 29.44
CA ASP A 216 -10.45 10.27 28.83
C ASP A 216 -9.36 10.78 27.87
N GLN A 217 -8.09 10.42 28.11
CA GLN A 217 -6.98 10.83 27.23
C GLN A 217 -6.95 10.08 25.89
N TRP A 218 -7.67 8.95 25.75
CA TRP A 218 -7.51 8.10 24.56
C TRP A 218 -8.32 8.56 23.35
N HIS A 219 -9.40 9.33 23.51
CA HIS A 219 -10.21 9.78 22.36
C HIS A 219 -9.37 10.58 21.35
N ASP A 220 -8.71 11.66 21.81
CA ASP A 220 -7.89 12.51 20.93
C ASP A 220 -6.68 11.77 20.36
N ILE A 221 -6.06 10.88 21.14
CA ILE A 221 -4.93 10.07 20.71
C ILE A 221 -5.36 9.10 19.60
N MET A 222 -6.51 8.44 19.77
CA MET A 222 -7.04 7.50 18.78
C MET A 222 -7.50 8.19 17.49
N ASP A 223 -8.08 9.39 17.58
CA ASP A 223 -8.43 10.19 16.40
C ASP A 223 -7.16 10.59 15.62
N ARG A 224 -6.13 11.10 16.31
CA ARG A 224 -4.83 11.39 15.68
C ARG A 224 -4.19 10.15 15.05
N TYR A 225 -4.25 9.01 15.74
CA TYR A 225 -3.76 7.74 15.24
C TYR A 225 -4.50 7.30 13.96
N ASP A 226 -5.83 7.39 13.96
CA ASP A 226 -6.68 7.04 12.81
C ASP A 226 -6.33 7.89 11.59
N LYS A 227 -6.17 9.21 11.77
CA LYS A 227 -5.76 10.14 10.71
C LYS A 227 -4.38 9.80 10.14
N LEU A 228 -3.39 9.57 11.00
CA LEU A 228 -2.03 9.23 10.56
C LEU A 228 -1.98 7.90 9.80
N LEU A 229 -2.68 6.89 10.31
CA LEU A 229 -2.81 5.62 9.59
C LEU A 229 -3.54 5.80 8.25
N GLY A 230 -4.58 6.64 8.21
CA GLY A 230 -5.31 6.97 6.99
C GLY A 230 -4.40 7.60 5.93
N MET A 231 -3.56 8.57 6.34
CA MET A 231 -2.55 9.20 5.49
C MET A 231 -1.64 8.14 4.85
N PHE A 232 -1.00 7.29 5.65
CA PHE A 232 -0.10 6.26 5.13
C PHE A 232 -0.83 5.22 4.28
N ALA A 233 -1.98 4.73 4.72
CA ALA A 233 -2.78 3.76 3.96
C ALA A 233 -3.15 4.31 2.58
N PHE A 234 -3.56 5.58 2.48
CA PHE A 234 -3.94 6.18 1.20
C PHE A 234 -2.73 6.57 0.32
N MET A 235 -1.56 6.83 0.90
CA MET A 235 -0.32 6.97 0.12
C MET A 235 0.19 5.64 -0.44
N LYS A 236 -0.18 4.51 0.18
CA LYS A 236 0.22 3.17 -0.25
C LYS A 236 -0.21 2.95 -1.70
N ASN A 237 0.59 2.20 -2.46
CA ASN A 237 0.39 1.88 -3.87
C ASN A 237 0.51 3.05 -4.85
N SER A 238 0.79 4.28 -4.38
CA SER A 238 1.00 5.42 -5.27
C SER A 238 2.11 5.17 -6.31
N GLY A 239 3.15 4.42 -5.96
CA GLY A 239 4.21 3.99 -6.89
C GLY A 239 3.71 3.08 -8.01
N VAL A 240 2.66 2.28 -7.74
CA VAL A 240 2.03 1.40 -8.73
C VAL A 240 1.25 2.22 -9.75
N PHE A 241 0.60 3.31 -9.34
CA PHE A 241 -0.22 4.15 -10.23
C PHE A 241 0.59 4.75 -11.39
N PHE A 242 1.86 5.03 -11.12
CA PHE A 242 2.75 5.66 -12.07
C PHE A 242 3.69 4.67 -12.76
N SER A 243 3.56 3.36 -12.53
CA SER A 243 4.56 2.40 -12.98
C SER A 243 4.67 2.31 -14.49
N ASP A 244 3.55 2.36 -15.21
CA ASP A 244 3.55 2.34 -16.67
C ASP A 244 4.12 3.64 -17.26
N ARG A 245 3.77 4.79 -16.67
CA ARG A 245 4.20 6.12 -17.14
C ARG A 245 5.70 6.34 -16.92
N GLU A 246 6.18 6.02 -15.72
CA GLU A 246 7.58 6.25 -15.32
C GLU A 246 8.49 5.06 -15.69
N SER A 247 7.91 3.95 -16.16
CA SER A 247 8.61 2.67 -16.37
C SER A 247 9.32 2.17 -15.10
N ILE A 248 8.78 2.49 -13.91
CA ILE A 248 9.32 2.08 -12.61
C ILE A 248 8.16 1.64 -11.71
N PHE A 249 8.17 0.37 -11.33
CA PHE A 249 7.32 -0.16 -10.26
C PHE A 249 8.01 0.04 -8.90
N GLU A 250 7.31 0.63 -7.94
CA GLU A 250 7.76 0.78 -6.55
C GLU A 250 6.63 0.38 -5.59
N GLU A 251 6.92 -0.50 -4.63
CA GLU A 251 5.95 -0.89 -3.59
C GLU A 251 5.64 0.28 -2.64
N TYR A 252 6.68 0.92 -2.10
CA TYR A 252 6.57 2.15 -1.33
C TYR A 252 7.43 3.21 -2.00
N THR A 253 6.86 4.40 -2.19
CA THR A 253 7.58 5.48 -2.85
C THR A 253 8.52 6.19 -1.88
N HIS A 254 9.47 6.93 -2.43
CA HIS A 254 10.42 7.71 -1.64
C HIS A 254 9.70 8.72 -0.71
N ASN A 255 8.60 9.30 -1.20
CA ASN A 255 7.78 10.24 -0.45
C ASN A 255 6.98 9.57 0.68
N TYR A 256 6.50 8.33 0.49
CA TYR A 256 5.93 7.52 1.59
C TYR A 256 6.95 7.33 2.72
N LEU A 257 8.18 6.94 2.38
CA LEU A 257 9.25 6.74 3.37
C LEU A 257 9.71 8.06 3.99
N ALA A 258 9.68 9.16 3.25
CA ALA A 258 9.96 10.49 3.77
C ALA A 258 8.91 10.93 4.80
N ALA A 259 7.63 10.74 4.51
CA ALA A 259 6.56 10.99 5.48
C ALA A 259 6.74 10.13 6.75
N LEU A 260 7.09 8.85 6.59
CA LEU A 260 7.36 7.97 7.73
C LEU A 260 8.55 8.43 8.56
N SER A 261 9.60 8.96 7.94
CA SER A 261 10.77 9.49 8.67
C SER A 261 10.47 10.72 9.53
N VAL A 262 9.45 11.50 9.16
CA VAL A 262 8.98 12.64 9.96
C VAL A 262 8.26 12.17 11.22
N VAL A 263 7.61 10.99 11.19
CA VAL A 263 7.00 10.34 12.35
C VAL A 263 8.06 9.61 13.17
N ASN A 264 8.95 8.85 12.53
CA ASN A 264 9.97 8.03 13.16
C ASN A 264 11.33 8.14 12.47
N ALA A 265 12.29 8.81 13.11
CA ALA A 265 13.65 9.05 12.63
C ALA A 265 14.51 7.78 12.45
N ALA A 266 14.05 6.60 12.91
CA ALA A 266 14.73 5.34 12.62
C ALA A 266 14.69 4.98 11.12
N VAL A 267 13.79 5.59 10.35
CA VAL A 267 13.72 5.45 8.88
C VAL A 267 14.60 6.53 8.24
N VAL A 268 15.56 6.08 7.43
CA VAL A 268 16.46 6.97 6.67
C VAL A 268 16.04 6.92 5.19
N PRO A 269 15.17 7.83 4.73
CA PRO A 269 14.73 7.86 3.34
C PRO A 269 15.85 8.41 2.45
N LYS A 270 15.77 8.19 1.14
CA LYS A 270 16.58 8.98 0.19
C LYS A 270 16.10 10.43 0.24
N SER A 271 16.99 11.36 -0.08
CA SER A 271 16.66 12.79 -0.10
C SER A 271 15.51 13.06 -1.07
N THR A 272 14.48 13.75 -0.59
CA THR A 272 13.37 14.28 -1.39
C THR A 272 13.16 15.74 -1.01
N ARG A 273 12.72 16.55 -1.99
CA ARG A 273 12.38 17.96 -1.76
C ARG A 273 11.09 18.11 -0.96
N ASP A 274 10.26 17.06 -0.93
CA ASP A 274 8.92 17.10 -0.37
C ASP A 274 8.87 16.82 1.14
N ILE A 275 10.00 16.52 1.79
CA ILE A 275 10.03 16.26 3.24
C ILE A 275 9.50 17.44 4.06
N GLY A 276 9.70 18.67 3.59
CA GLY A 276 9.15 19.88 4.21
C GLY A 276 7.61 19.91 4.18
N LEU A 277 6.99 19.41 3.11
CA LEU A 277 5.52 19.32 3.01
C LEU A 277 4.97 18.33 4.02
N TYR A 278 5.60 17.16 4.18
CA TYR A 278 5.16 16.16 5.16
C TYR A 278 5.37 16.63 6.61
N LYS A 279 6.40 17.45 6.88
CA LYS A 279 6.52 18.14 8.18
C LYS A 279 5.34 19.05 8.46
N TYR A 280 4.87 19.82 7.48
CA TYR A 280 3.68 20.65 7.65
C TYR A 280 2.44 19.82 7.93
N ILE A 281 2.22 18.72 7.20
CA ILE A 281 1.07 17.83 7.38
C ILE A 281 1.03 17.22 8.80
N ILE A 282 2.19 16.77 9.30
CA ILE A 282 2.30 16.08 10.58
C ILE A 282 2.33 17.07 11.76
N PHE A 283 2.93 18.25 11.57
CA PHE A 283 3.08 19.30 12.59
C PHE A 283 2.46 20.63 12.13
N PRO A 284 1.12 20.72 11.98
CA PRO A 284 0.47 21.94 11.48
C PRO A 284 0.67 23.15 12.41
N GLY A 285 0.88 22.91 13.71
CA GLY A 285 1.18 23.96 14.69
C GLY A 285 2.57 24.59 14.54
N GLU A 286 3.51 23.93 13.86
CA GLU A 286 4.88 24.42 13.64
C GLU A 286 5.00 25.25 12.34
N ILE A 287 3.90 25.44 11.61
CA ILE A 287 3.90 26.22 10.37
C ILE A 287 4.00 27.72 10.70
N GLU A 288 5.16 28.31 10.42
CA GLU A 288 5.35 29.76 10.52
C GLU A 288 4.54 30.50 9.45
N LEU A 289 3.72 31.47 9.87
CA LEU A 289 2.82 32.22 9.00
C LEU A 289 3.52 33.38 8.27
N THR A 290 4.49 33.05 7.41
CA THR A 290 5.26 34.02 6.64
C THR A 290 4.74 34.27 5.24
N THR A 291 3.86 33.41 4.72
CA THR A 291 3.26 33.52 3.38
C THR A 291 1.80 33.10 3.39
N VAL A 292 1.03 33.56 2.40
CA VAL A 292 -0.35 33.12 2.17
C VAL A 292 -0.46 31.61 2.03
N GLN A 293 0.47 30.98 1.29
CA GLN A 293 0.47 29.54 1.10
C GLN A 293 0.60 28.78 2.42
N ARG A 294 1.47 29.25 3.33
CA ARG A 294 1.63 28.65 4.67
C ARG A 294 0.39 28.86 5.54
N LEU A 295 -0.24 30.03 5.45
CA LEU A 295 -1.52 30.30 6.12
C LEU A 295 -2.63 29.35 5.65
N LEU A 296 -2.79 29.17 4.34
CA LEU A 296 -3.75 28.23 3.76
C LEU A 296 -3.48 26.81 4.25
N PHE A 297 -2.23 26.35 4.15
CA PHE A 297 -1.81 25.03 4.64
C PHE A 297 -2.20 24.79 6.08
N GLN A 298 -1.86 25.72 6.99
CA GLN A 298 -2.16 25.58 8.41
C GLN A 298 -3.67 25.50 8.65
N ARG A 299 -4.47 26.36 8.01
CA ARG A 299 -5.93 26.36 8.20
C ARG A 299 -6.58 25.08 7.70
N ILE A 300 -6.16 24.56 6.55
CA ILE A 300 -6.65 23.29 6.00
C ILE A 300 -6.34 22.15 6.96
N LEU A 301 -5.09 22.02 7.39
CA LEU A 301 -4.64 20.92 8.24
C LEU A 301 -5.29 20.98 9.62
N LYS A 302 -5.40 22.17 10.21
CA LYS A 302 -6.10 22.38 11.47
C LYS A 302 -7.56 21.92 11.37
N ALA A 303 -8.25 22.29 10.30
CA ALA A 303 -9.63 21.87 10.06
C ALA A 303 -9.77 20.34 9.89
N ILE A 304 -8.80 19.68 9.26
CA ILE A 304 -8.74 18.20 9.20
C ILE A 304 -8.61 17.61 10.61
N TYR A 305 -7.68 18.11 11.43
CA TYR A 305 -7.50 17.61 12.80
C TYR A 305 -8.69 17.91 13.70
N GLU A 306 -9.46 18.96 13.42
CA GLU A 306 -10.69 19.33 14.14
C GLU A 306 -11.95 18.63 13.57
N ASN A 307 -11.81 17.69 12.63
CA ASN A 307 -12.92 16.95 12.02
C ASN A 307 -13.98 17.86 11.35
N VAL A 308 -13.55 18.99 10.78
CA VAL A 308 -14.42 19.92 10.06
C VAL A 308 -14.79 19.37 8.68
N ASP A 309 -16.02 19.57 8.24
CA ASP A 309 -16.45 19.28 6.87
C ASP A 309 -15.86 20.31 5.88
N LEU A 310 -15.03 19.83 4.96
CA LEU A 310 -14.25 20.67 4.05
C LEU A 310 -14.93 20.80 2.70
N ASP A 311 -16.17 21.29 2.64
CA ASP A 311 -16.88 21.49 1.37
C ASP A 311 -16.46 22.78 0.62
N ILE A 312 -17.13 23.05 -0.50
CA ILE A 312 -16.76 24.17 -1.38
C ILE A 312 -16.98 25.54 -0.70
N ASP A 313 -18.00 25.66 0.14
CA ASP A 313 -18.27 26.87 0.92
C ASP A 313 -17.15 27.14 1.92
N PHE A 314 -16.69 26.09 2.61
CA PHE A 314 -15.52 26.17 3.47
C PHE A 314 -14.26 26.60 2.71
N ALA A 315 -14.03 26.04 1.52
CA ALA A 315 -12.88 26.40 0.70
C ALA A 315 -12.91 27.88 0.28
N ILE A 316 -14.05 28.38 -0.21
CA ILE A 316 -14.25 29.80 -0.56
C ILE A 316 -14.02 30.69 0.67
N THR A 317 -14.51 30.29 1.84
CA THR A 317 -14.33 31.03 3.10
C THR A 317 -12.85 31.16 3.48
N ILE A 318 -12.08 30.07 3.41
CA ILE A 318 -10.64 30.10 3.69
C ILE A 318 -9.90 30.97 2.68
N LEU A 319 -10.23 30.87 1.38
CA LEU A 319 -9.59 31.64 0.33
C LEU A 319 -9.85 33.14 0.51
N ASN A 320 -11.08 33.55 0.81
CA ASN A 320 -11.42 34.94 1.12
C ASN A 320 -10.68 35.46 2.35
N ALA A 321 -10.55 34.64 3.40
CA ALA A 321 -9.80 35.04 4.58
C ALA A 321 -8.28 35.13 4.31
N ALA A 322 -7.75 34.34 3.38
CA ALA A 322 -6.37 34.45 2.92
C ALA A 322 -6.14 35.70 2.06
N LEU A 323 -7.11 36.05 1.20
CA LEU A 323 -7.10 37.27 0.40
C LEU A 323 -7.10 38.53 1.29
N ALA A 324 -7.88 38.52 2.38
CA ALA A 324 -7.95 39.61 3.36
C ALA A 324 -6.77 39.66 4.33
N SER A 325 -5.82 38.72 4.25
CA SER A 325 -4.67 38.65 5.15
C SER A 325 -3.63 39.72 4.81
N GLU A 326 -3.01 40.28 5.85
CA GLU A 326 -1.85 41.20 5.71
C GLU A 326 -0.63 40.51 5.09
N LEU A 327 -0.60 39.17 5.04
CA LEU A 327 0.46 38.38 4.43
C LEU A 327 0.39 38.36 2.89
N SER A 328 -0.73 38.78 2.30
CA SER A 328 -0.93 38.68 0.85
C SER A 328 -0.28 39.84 0.12
N THR A 329 0.66 39.53 -0.76
CA THR A 329 1.20 40.48 -1.74
C THR A 329 0.16 40.87 -2.79
N ILE A 330 0.38 41.97 -3.52
CA ILE A 330 -0.54 42.45 -4.57
C ILE A 330 -0.71 41.39 -5.67
N GLU A 331 0.38 40.73 -6.06
CA GLU A 331 0.38 39.64 -7.03
C GLU A 331 -0.43 38.44 -6.52
N GLU A 332 -0.23 38.02 -5.27
CA GLU A 332 -0.99 36.94 -4.64
C GLU A 332 -2.47 37.31 -4.49
N GLN A 333 -2.82 38.56 -4.18
CA GLN A 333 -4.21 39.00 -4.11
C GLN A 333 -4.91 38.84 -5.46
N LYS A 334 -4.22 39.22 -6.55
CA LYS A 334 -4.74 39.03 -7.91
C LYS A 334 -4.91 37.55 -8.25
N GLU A 335 -3.94 36.71 -7.89
CA GLU A 335 -4.01 35.27 -8.12
C GLU A 335 -5.14 34.61 -7.30
N LEU A 336 -5.26 34.96 -6.02
CA LEU A 336 -6.35 34.50 -5.15
C LEU A 336 -7.72 34.93 -5.66
N GLY A 337 -7.86 36.16 -6.17
CA GLY A 337 -9.11 36.62 -6.79
C GLY A 337 -9.55 35.73 -7.95
N ILE A 338 -8.61 35.34 -8.83
CA ILE A 338 -8.86 34.39 -9.92
C ILE A 338 -9.24 33.01 -9.37
N ILE A 339 -8.54 32.53 -8.33
CA ILE A 339 -8.83 31.23 -7.72
C ILE A 339 -10.23 31.22 -7.09
N ILE A 340 -10.62 32.27 -6.39
CA ILE A 340 -11.95 32.41 -5.77
C ILE A 340 -13.03 32.36 -6.84
N GLU A 341 -12.89 33.15 -7.92
CA GLU A 341 -13.82 33.13 -9.05
C GLU A 341 -13.98 31.71 -9.65
N LEU A 342 -12.88 30.96 -9.77
CA LEU A 342 -12.94 29.58 -10.25
C LEU A 342 -13.70 28.66 -9.27
N PHE A 343 -13.53 28.81 -7.96
CA PHE A 343 -14.28 28.03 -6.98
C PHE A 343 -15.77 28.39 -6.97
N GLU A 344 -16.12 29.67 -7.10
CA GLU A 344 -17.51 30.14 -7.22
C GLU A 344 -18.16 29.58 -8.49
N ARG A 345 -17.49 29.67 -9.64
CA ARG A 345 -17.97 29.09 -10.90
C ARG A 345 -18.09 27.56 -10.83
N LEU A 346 -17.23 26.88 -10.09
CA LEU A 346 -17.33 25.45 -9.84
C LEU A 346 -18.56 25.12 -8.96
N GLN A 347 -18.81 25.91 -7.91
CA GLN A 347 -19.98 25.80 -7.05
C GLN A 347 -21.29 25.99 -7.83
N GLU A 348 -21.30 26.97 -8.73
CA GLU A 348 -22.41 27.24 -9.66
C GLU A 348 -22.50 26.22 -10.82
N LYS A 349 -21.60 25.22 -10.87
CA LYS A 349 -21.51 24.18 -11.90
C LYS A 349 -21.29 24.72 -13.32
N GLN A 350 -20.69 25.89 -13.45
CA GLN A 350 -20.38 26.51 -14.74
C GLN A 350 -19.10 25.97 -15.38
N ILE A 351 -18.19 25.42 -14.57
CA ILE A 351 -16.93 24.81 -15.03
C ILE A 351 -16.75 23.44 -14.39
N SER A 352 -15.96 22.58 -15.03
CA SER A 352 -15.69 21.25 -14.48
C SER A 352 -14.56 21.31 -13.46
N TYR A 353 -14.53 20.33 -12.57
CA TYR A 353 -13.44 20.13 -11.62
C TYR A 353 -12.07 20.03 -12.30
N LYS A 354 -12.00 19.34 -13.45
CA LYS A 354 -10.74 19.17 -14.21
C LYS A 354 -10.22 20.51 -14.72
N ASP A 355 -11.12 21.39 -15.18
CA ASP A 355 -10.75 22.72 -15.66
C ASP A 355 -10.12 23.57 -14.54
N VAL A 356 -10.68 23.47 -13.33
CA VAL A 356 -10.14 24.16 -12.14
C VAL A 356 -8.80 23.55 -11.72
N ALA A 357 -8.71 22.22 -11.59
CA ALA A 357 -7.51 21.54 -11.13
C ALA A 357 -6.28 21.79 -12.04
N PHE A 358 -6.53 21.97 -13.35
CA PHE A 358 -5.48 22.16 -14.35
C PHE A 358 -5.25 23.63 -14.72
N HIS A 359 -5.97 24.55 -14.08
CA HIS A 359 -5.72 25.97 -14.24
C HIS A 359 -4.31 26.35 -13.77
N GLY A 360 -3.64 27.27 -14.48
CA GLY A 360 -2.24 27.64 -14.21
C GLY A 360 -1.99 28.17 -12.78
N ALA A 361 -2.98 28.89 -12.22
CA ALA A 361 -2.94 29.42 -10.84
C ALA A 361 -3.13 28.34 -9.75
N ILE A 362 -3.72 27.19 -10.10
CA ILE A 362 -4.08 26.14 -9.13
C ILE A 362 -3.12 24.96 -9.20
N SER A 363 -2.78 24.52 -10.41
CA SER A 363 -1.97 23.31 -10.67
C SER A 363 -0.58 23.32 -10.01
N LYS A 364 -0.05 24.49 -9.64
CA LYS A 364 1.23 24.66 -8.94
C LYS A 364 1.09 25.04 -7.46
N ASN A 365 -0.12 25.31 -7.00
CA ASN A 365 -0.40 25.77 -5.64
C ASN A 365 -0.95 24.60 -4.81
N TYR A 366 -0.05 23.91 -4.10
CA TYR A 366 -0.35 22.69 -3.34
C TYR A 366 -1.51 22.85 -2.35
N PRO A 367 -1.58 23.90 -1.48
CA PRO A 367 -2.68 24.03 -0.53
C PRO A 367 -4.02 24.34 -1.21
N VAL A 368 -4.03 25.11 -2.30
CA VAL A 368 -5.26 25.35 -3.08
C VAL A 368 -5.73 24.07 -3.78
N LEU A 369 -4.80 23.29 -4.33
CA LEU A 369 -5.11 22.00 -4.92
C LEU A 369 -5.64 21.02 -3.87
N ALA A 370 -5.07 21.00 -2.66
CA ALA A 370 -5.59 20.22 -1.55
C ALA A 370 -7.04 20.63 -1.20
N LEU A 371 -7.34 21.93 -1.08
CA LEU A 371 -8.70 22.44 -0.87
C LEU A 371 -9.66 22.00 -1.96
N LEU A 372 -9.25 22.06 -3.22
CA LEU A 372 -10.06 21.63 -4.35
C LEU A 372 -10.41 20.13 -4.25
N PHE A 373 -9.43 19.28 -3.94
CA PHE A 373 -9.65 17.84 -3.78
C PHE A 373 -10.54 17.52 -2.56
N LEU A 374 -10.28 18.16 -1.41
CA LEU A 374 -11.05 17.95 -0.17
C LEU A 374 -12.52 18.37 -0.34
N SER A 375 -12.77 19.50 -1.03
CA SER A 375 -14.13 19.97 -1.33
C SER A 375 -14.87 19.14 -2.36
N ARG A 376 -14.17 18.57 -3.33
CA ARG A 376 -14.77 17.67 -4.32
C ARG A 376 -15.12 16.31 -3.74
N PHE A 377 -14.30 15.83 -2.82
CA PHE A 377 -14.39 14.51 -2.22
C PHE A 377 -14.54 14.62 -0.69
N PRO A 378 -15.67 15.14 -0.20
CA PRO A 378 -15.87 15.34 1.23
C PRO A 378 -16.03 14.00 1.96
N ASN A 379 -15.68 13.95 3.24
CA ASN A 379 -15.82 12.77 4.10
C ASN A 379 -17.27 12.57 4.61
N LYS A 380 -18.27 13.08 3.88
CA LYS A 380 -19.70 12.99 4.24
C LYS A 380 -20.27 11.58 4.03
N SER A 381 -19.63 10.80 3.15
CA SER A 381 -20.02 9.45 2.78
C SER A 381 -19.05 8.44 3.39
N ARG A 382 -19.55 7.61 4.34
CA ARG A 382 -18.78 6.46 4.85
C ARG A 382 -18.57 5.38 3.78
N GLN A 383 -19.19 5.48 2.61
CA GLN A 383 -19.17 4.40 1.61
C GLN A 383 -17.78 4.23 0.99
N HIS A 384 -17.40 2.98 0.74
CA HIS A 384 -16.09 2.60 0.21
C HIS A 384 -15.92 2.98 -1.27
N THR A 385 -17.02 3.08 -2.03
CA THR A 385 -17.02 3.40 -3.46
C THR A 385 -16.42 4.75 -3.79
N ASP A 386 -16.62 5.75 -2.92
CA ASP A 386 -16.17 7.12 -3.16
C ASP A 386 -14.65 7.23 -3.05
N LYS A 387 -14.03 6.55 -2.07
CA LYS A 387 -12.57 6.52 -1.92
C LYS A 387 -11.89 5.78 -3.07
N GLN A 388 -12.50 4.71 -3.57
CA GLN A 388 -12.01 4.05 -4.79
C GLN A 388 -12.11 4.99 -6.00
N ALA A 389 -13.22 5.73 -6.14
CA ALA A 389 -13.38 6.72 -7.20
C ALA A 389 -12.34 7.85 -7.11
N VAL A 390 -12.04 8.33 -5.91
CA VAL A 390 -10.95 9.30 -5.66
C VAL A 390 -9.63 8.77 -6.19
N ARG A 391 -9.25 7.54 -5.82
CA ARG A 391 -7.99 6.91 -6.28
C ARG A 391 -7.92 6.76 -7.80
N ASN A 392 -9.05 6.45 -8.43
CA ASN A 392 -9.14 6.35 -9.89
C ASN A 392 -8.79 7.68 -10.61
N ASN A 393 -8.92 8.84 -9.95
CA ASN A 393 -8.49 10.12 -10.54
C ASN A 393 -6.95 10.24 -10.69
N PHE A 394 -6.20 9.47 -9.89
CA PHE A 394 -4.73 9.43 -9.96
C PHE A 394 -4.22 8.32 -10.87
N LEU A 395 -5.06 7.32 -11.17
CA LEU A 395 -4.77 6.20 -12.09
C LEU A 395 -5.00 6.58 -13.57
N ASP A 396 -5.73 7.64 -13.87
CA ASP A 396 -6.00 8.06 -15.24
C ASP A 396 -4.67 8.40 -15.94
N ASN A 397 -4.33 7.67 -17.01
CA ASN A 397 -3.15 7.90 -17.83
C ASN A 397 -3.09 9.34 -18.40
N ASN A 398 -4.22 10.06 -18.37
CA ASN A 398 -4.32 11.46 -18.77
C ASN A 398 -4.23 12.46 -17.60
N SER A 399 -3.98 12.02 -16.38
CA SER A 399 -3.78 12.94 -15.25
C SER A 399 -2.50 13.76 -15.48
N PRO A 400 -2.59 15.09 -15.64
CA PRO A 400 -1.43 15.95 -15.81
C PRO A 400 -0.69 16.17 -14.47
N LEU A 401 -1.20 15.62 -13.37
CA LEU A 401 -0.55 15.72 -12.07
C LEU A 401 0.74 14.91 -12.06
N SER A 402 1.79 15.52 -11.52
CA SER A 402 3.04 14.82 -11.26
C SER A 402 2.86 13.77 -10.16
N LYS A 403 3.77 12.80 -10.10
CA LYS A 403 3.78 11.77 -9.05
C LYS A 403 3.85 12.40 -7.65
N SER A 404 4.74 13.37 -7.45
CA SER A 404 4.91 14.08 -6.17
C SER A 404 3.62 14.81 -5.73
N VAL A 405 2.96 15.53 -6.64
CA VAL A 405 1.69 16.21 -6.34
C VAL A 405 0.60 15.19 -5.96
N SER A 406 0.54 14.08 -6.69
CA SER A 406 -0.45 13.03 -6.42
C SER A 406 -0.21 12.36 -5.07
N GLU A 407 1.04 12.05 -4.71
CA GLU A 407 1.41 11.50 -3.41
C GLU A 407 1.06 12.47 -2.26
N PHE A 408 1.32 13.77 -2.45
CA PHE A 408 0.91 14.80 -1.52
C PHE A 408 -0.62 14.84 -1.34
N LEU A 409 -1.39 14.87 -2.43
CA LEU A 409 -2.85 14.88 -2.35
C LEU A 409 -3.41 13.62 -1.70
N LEU A 410 -2.85 12.45 -2.02
CA LEU A 410 -3.20 11.19 -1.37
C LEU A 410 -2.89 11.25 0.14
N SER A 411 -1.78 11.86 0.54
CA SER A 411 -1.48 12.01 1.97
C SER A 411 -2.52 12.87 2.70
N VAL A 412 -2.90 14.02 2.13
CA VAL A 412 -3.88 14.94 2.74
C VAL A 412 -5.28 14.34 2.76
N LEU A 413 -5.71 13.68 1.67
CA LEU A 413 -7.00 12.99 1.61
C LEU A 413 -7.05 11.81 2.58
N GLY A 414 -5.95 11.04 2.67
CA GLY A 414 -5.83 9.95 3.63
C GLY A 414 -5.95 10.42 5.07
N LEU A 415 -5.29 11.54 5.39
CA LEU A 415 -5.38 12.19 6.69
C LEU A 415 -6.82 12.62 6.99
N TYR A 416 -7.51 13.23 6.02
CA TYR A 416 -8.89 13.70 6.17
C TYR A 416 -9.91 12.58 6.35
N TYR A 417 -9.73 11.46 5.65
CA TYR A 417 -10.66 10.33 5.72
C TYR A 417 -10.47 9.46 6.97
N GLY A 418 -9.24 9.37 7.48
CA GLY A 418 -8.90 8.46 8.56
C GLY A 418 -8.89 6.98 8.14
N TYR A 419 -8.17 6.15 8.89
CA TYR A 419 -7.97 4.75 8.56
C TYR A 419 -9.27 3.94 8.63
N LYS A 420 -10.11 4.15 9.64
CA LYS A 420 -11.40 3.46 9.86
C LYS A 420 -12.33 3.48 8.64
N THR A 421 -12.18 4.46 7.75
CA THR A 421 -13.04 4.62 6.58
C THR A 421 -12.40 4.12 5.29
N MET A 422 -11.11 3.73 5.31
CA MET A 422 -10.35 3.26 4.15
C MET A 422 -10.94 1.97 3.57
N ILE A 423 -10.82 1.82 2.25
CA ILE A 423 -11.12 0.57 1.58
C ILE A 423 -10.00 -0.45 1.82
N LYS A 424 -10.33 -1.74 1.76
CA LYS A 424 -9.37 -2.83 1.92
C LYS A 424 -8.24 -2.82 0.88
N GLU A 425 -8.57 -2.71 -0.41
CA GLU A 425 -7.64 -2.89 -1.52
C GLU A 425 -8.06 -2.09 -2.76
N ASP A 426 -7.09 -1.79 -3.61
CA ASP A 426 -7.29 -1.18 -4.93
C ASP A 426 -7.73 -2.24 -5.94
N THR A 427 -9.02 -2.22 -6.31
CA THR A 427 -9.60 -3.21 -7.24
C THR A 427 -9.48 -2.81 -8.72
N ASN A 428 -9.12 -1.55 -9.00
CA ASN A 428 -9.13 -0.98 -10.37
C ASN A 428 -7.72 -0.69 -10.94
N ILE A 429 -6.65 -1.26 -10.35
CA ILE A 429 -5.31 -1.12 -10.91
C ILE A 429 -5.23 -1.91 -12.22
N ASN A 430 -5.31 -1.18 -13.34
CA ASN A 430 -5.25 -1.71 -14.69
C ASN A 430 -3.94 -1.26 -15.35
N LEU A 431 -2.87 -2.03 -15.12
CA LEU A 431 -1.58 -1.78 -15.74
C LEU A 431 -1.54 -2.40 -17.14
N VAL A 432 -1.02 -1.63 -18.10
CA VAL A 432 -0.81 -2.05 -19.49
C VAL A 432 0.31 -3.08 -19.56
N ASP A 433 1.35 -2.90 -18.75
CA ASP A 433 2.49 -3.79 -18.68
C ASP A 433 2.15 -5.12 -17.98
N PRO A 434 2.27 -6.28 -18.64
CA PRO A 434 1.91 -7.57 -18.04
C PRO A 434 2.78 -7.93 -16.84
N PHE A 435 4.05 -7.54 -16.83
CA PHE A 435 4.96 -7.82 -15.71
C PHE A 435 4.56 -6.98 -14.51
N PHE A 436 4.42 -5.65 -14.68
CA PHE A 436 3.96 -4.80 -13.58
C PHE A 436 2.55 -5.19 -13.10
N ALA A 437 1.62 -5.55 -14.00
CA ALA A 437 0.31 -6.08 -13.63
C ALA A 437 0.44 -7.30 -12.71
N SER A 438 1.28 -8.28 -13.09
CA SER A 438 1.50 -9.50 -12.28
C SER A 438 2.11 -9.20 -10.90
N VAL A 439 3.07 -8.27 -10.83
CA VAL A 439 3.72 -7.89 -9.57
C VAL A 439 2.74 -7.11 -8.69
N SER A 440 1.95 -6.20 -9.27
CA SER A 440 1.02 -5.33 -8.56
C SER A 440 -0.05 -6.09 -7.76
N GLN A 441 -0.47 -7.28 -8.21
CA GLN A 441 -1.46 -8.12 -7.53
C GLN A 441 -1.09 -8.42 -6.07
N LYS A 442 0.21 -8.48 -5.74
CA LYS A 442 0.69 -8.72 -4.37
C LYS A 442 0.57 -7.49 -3.47
N TYR A 443 0.42 -6.31 -4.06
CA TYR A 443 0.53 -5.02 -3.41
C TYR A 443 -0.74 -4.19 -3.53
N GLN A 444 -1.90 -4.78 -3.86
CA GLN A 444 -3.16 -4.03 -4.00
C GLN A 444 -3.76 -3.57 -2.66
N SER A 445 -3.34 -4.15 -1.54
CA SER A 445 -3.85 -3.80 -0.21
C SER A 445 -3.62 -2.32 0.11
N ILE A 446 -4.65 -1.61 0.55
CA ILE A 446 -4.55 -0.25 1.09
C ILE A 446 -4.46 -0.32 2.62
N LYS A 447 -5.31 -1.15 3.24
CA LYS A 447 -5.16 -1.52 4.64
C LYS A 447 -3.83 -2.22 4.87
N PHE A 448 -3.33 -2.12 6.10
CA PHE A 448 -2.02 -2.64 6.47
C PHE A 448 -2.02 -4.17 6.54
N ARG A 449 -0.99 -4.79 5.94
CA ARG A 449 -0.77 -6.23 5.95
C ARG A 449 -0.01 -6.60 7.21
N LEU A 450 -0.61 -7.43 8.04
CA LEU A 450 0.05 -7.92 9.24
C LEU A 450 1.20 -8.90 8.93
N THR A 451 1.39 -9.36 7.70
CA THR A 451 2.64 -10.06 7.33
C THR A 451 3.76 -9.13 6.86
N SER A 452 3.46 -7.85 6.59
CA SER A 452 4.45 -6.84 6.18
C SER A 452 5.06 -6.19 7.40
N PHE A 453 6.37 -6.34 7.57
CA PHE A 453 7.11 -5.66 8.65
C PHE A 453 6.99 -4.13 8.55
N ILE A 454 7.10 -3.57 7.34
CA ILE A 454 6.98 -2.13 7.11
C ILE A 454 5.59 -1.63 7.51
N ASP A 455 4.53 -2.37 7.19
CA ASP A 455 3.17 -2.01 7.56
C ASP A 455 2.99 -2.01 9.10
N ARG A 456 3.51 -3.04 9.80
CA ARG A 456 3.51 -3.08 11.27
C ARG A 456 4.34 -1.95 11.87
N PHE A 457 5.49 -1.66 11.29
CA PHE A 457 6.37 -0.59 11.74
C PHE A 457 5.70 0.78 11.61
N VAL A 458 4.97 1.03 10.51
CA VAL A 458 4.15 2.24 10.31
C VAL A 458 3.06 2.32 11.38
N MET A 459 2.33 1.22 11.61
CA MET A 459 1.28 1.17 12.63
C MET A 459 1.83 1.47 14.04
N GLU A 460 2.96 0.88 14.39
CA GLU A 460 3.60 1.11 15.68
C GLU A 460 4.15 2.55 15.79
N SER A 461 4.76 3.06 14.72
CA SER A 461 5.29 4.43 14.69
C SER A 461 4.21 5.48 14.84
N ALA A 462 3.09 5.33 14.10
CA ALA A 462 1.95 6.23 14.21
C ALA A 462 1.33 6.18 15.62
N TYR A 463 1.28 5.00 16.24
CA TYR A 463 0.72 4.84 17.59
C TYR A 463 1.55 5.60 18.64
N TRP A 464 2.87 5.36 18.65
CA TRP A 464 3.76 6.06 19.59
C TRP A 464 3.87 7.56 19.31
N PHE A 465 3.80 7.96 18.04
CA PHE A 465 3.74 9.37 17.69
C PHE A 465 2.45 10.02 18.18
N ALA A 466 1.30 9.36 18.02
CA ALA A 466 0.02 9.90 18.46
C ALA A 466 0.00 10.16 19.97
N ILE A 467 0.60 9.25 20.76
CA ILE A 467 0.77 9.39 22.21
C ILE A 467 1.71 10.53 22.57
N ASN A 468 2.91 10.55 21.99
CA ASN A 468 3.99 11.45 22.44
C ASN A 468 3.89 12.86 21.82
N GLY A 469 3.22 13.00 20.67
CA GLY A 469 3.15 14.25 19.90
C GLY A 469 4.48 14.70 19.29
N LEU A 470 5.53 13.88 19.36
CA LEU A 470 6.89 14.22 18.93
C LEU A 470 7.46 13.13 18.03
N ASN A 471 8.42 13.52 17.18
CA ASN A 471 9.18 12.56 16.37
C ASN A 471 9.88 11.53 17.28
N ILE A 472 9.64 10.25 17.01
CA ILE A 472 10.24 9.16 17.77
C ILE A 472 11.48 8.61 17.03
N ASN A 473 12.37 7.93 17.74
CA ASN A 473 13.48 7.20 17.11
C ASN A 473 13.52 5.76 17.67
N LYS A 474 12.55 4.95 17.25
CA LYS A 474 12.37 3.58 17.75
C LYS A 474 12.41 2.57 16.60
N LYS A 475 13.14 1.46 16.81
CA LYS A 475 13.26 0.36 15.83
C LYS A 475 12.27 -0.78 16.03
N PHE A 476 11.61 -0.86 17.20
CA PHE A 476 10.61 -1.89 17.54
C PHE A 476 11.08 -3.33 17.28
N SER A 477 12.18 -3.75 17.91
CA SER A 477 12.80 -5.07 17.69
C SER A 477 11.87 -6.26 17.97
N PHE A 478 10.82 -6.09 18.79
CA PHE A 478 9.81 -7.12 19.02
C PHE A 478 8.99 -7.47 17.77
N LEU A 479 8.94 -6.60 16.74
CA LEU A 479 8.27 -6.85 15.47
C LEU A 479 9.06 -7.79 14.53
N ASP A 480 10.32 -8.14 14.86
CA ASP A 480 11.24 -8.85 13.96
C ASP A 480 10.97 -10.36 13.80
N TYR A 481 9.92 -10.88 14.40
CA TYR A 481 9.64 -12.33 14.46
C TYR A 481 9.22 -12.95 13.11
N GLN A 482 9.03 -12.15 12.05
CA GLN A 482 8.60 -12.56 10.71
C GLN A 482 9.43 -11.92 9.58
N ARG A 483 10.69 -11.51 9.82
CA ARG A 483 11.49 -10.88 8.76
C ARG A 483 11.75 -11.86 7.60
N PRO A 484 11.32 -11.53 6.36
CA PRO A 484 11.72 -12.33 5.21
C PRO A 484 13.23 -12.18 4.98
N GLU A 485 13.88 -13.27 4.58
CA GLU A 485 15.27 -13.21 4.16
C GLU A 485 15.38 -12.39 2.87
N PHE A 486 16.28 -11.40 2.86
CA PHE A 486 16.62 -10.67 1.65
C PHE A 486 17.36 -11.61 0.70
N LYS A 487 16.81 -11.83 -0.49
CA LYS A 487 17.49 -12.54 -1.58
C LYS A 487 17.93 -11.54 -2.63
N ASP A 488 19.18 -11.66 -3.06
CA ASP A 488 19.74 -10.81 -4.10
C ASP A 488 18.95 -10.91 -5.41
N ALA A 489 18.88 -9.77 -6.08
CA ALA A 489 18.08 -9.52 -7.26
C ALA A 489 18.49 -10.41 -8.46
N SER A 490 17.49 -10.99 -9.14
CA SER A 490 17.62 -11.50 -10.50
C SER A 490 17.01 -10.51 -11.50
N THR A 491 17.58 -10.45 -12.71
CA THR A 491 16.96 -9.76 -13.85
C THR A 491 15.90 -10.64 -14.48
N VAL A 492 14.78 -10.03 -14.88
CA VAL A 492 13.66 -10.73 -15.52
C VAL A 492 13.56 -10.24 -16.95
N ARG A 493 13.67 -11.15 -17.92
CA ARG A 493 13.47 -10.84 -19.35
C ARG A 493 12.05 -11.23 -19.76
N ALA A 494 11.29 -10.29 -20.31
CA ALA A 494 9.97 -10.59 -20.86
C ALA A 494 9.67 -9.75 -22.11
N GLY A 495 9.51 -10.41 -23.26
CA GLY A 495 9.20 -9.76 -24.53
C GLY A 495 10.28 -8.74 -24.96
N ALA A 496 9.84 -7.54 -25.35
CA ALA A 496 10.68 -6.43 -25.78
C ALA A 496 11.36 -5.67 -24.62
N TYR A 497 11.06 -6.04 -23.37
CA TYR A 497 11.54 -5.34 -22.19
C TYR A 497 12.46 -6.21 -21.34
N GLU A 498 13.39 -5.53 -20.67
CA GLU A 498 14.18 -6.06 -19.57
C GLU A 498 13.75 -5.36 -18.28
N TYR A 499 13.51 -6.14 -17.23
CA TYR A 499 13.15 -5.62 -15.92
C TYR A 499 14.35 -5.78 -14.98
N GLN A 500 14.91 -4.64 -14.62
CA GLN A 500 16.01 -4.55 -13.68
C GLN A 500 15.45 -4.36 -12.28
N ASN A 501 15.86 -5.23 -11.36
CA ASN A 501 15.47 -5.18 -9.98
C ASN A 501 16.41 -4.22 -9.21
N PHE A 502 15.85 -3.10 -8.77
CA PHE A 502 16.51 -2.06 -7.97
C PHE A 502 16.04 -2.07 -6.51
N SER A 503 15.49 -3.20 -6.06
CA SER A 503 15.01 -3.35 -4.69
C SER A 503 16.13 -3.06 -3.69
N TYR A 504 15.77 -2.37 -2.61
CA TYR A 504 16.71 -1.95 -1.58
C TYR A 504 16.18 -2.29 -0.19
N SER A 505 17.04 -2.28 0.82
CA SER A 505 16.63 -2.60 2.19
C SER A 505 16.24 -1.33 2.96
N VAL A 506 15.10 -1.37 3.64
CA VAL A 506 14.67 -0.37 4.64
C VAL A 506 14.39 -1.10 5.94
N LEU A 507 15.02 -0.68 7.03
CA LEU A 507 14.93 -1.33 8.34
C LEU A 507 15.27 -2.84 8.30
N GLY A 508 16.15 -3.24 7.38
CA GLY A 508 16.53 -4.65 7.19
C GLY A 508 15.54 -5.48 6.37
N VAL A 509 14.52 -4.86 5.76
CA VAL A 509 13.49 -5.54 4.95
C VAL A 509 13.56 -5.08 3.49
N PRO A 510 13.47 -5.99 2.50
CA PRO A 510 13.43 -5.62 1.08
C PRO A 510 12.21 -4.75 0.76
N ILE A 511 12.45 -3.64 0.06
CA ILE A 511 11.44 -2.82 -0.62
C ILE A 511 11.53 -3.11 -2.11
N THR A 512 10.43 -3.58 -2.69
CA THR A 512 10.42 -4.02 -4.09
C THR A 512 10.45 -2.83 -5.05
N VAL A 513 11.46 -2.78 -5.92
CA VAL A 513 11.54 -1.81 -7.03
C VAL A 513 11.99 -2.50 -8.32
N PHE A 514 11.24 -2.31 -9.39
CA PHE A 514 11.61 -2.77 -10.73
C PHE A 514 11.59 -1.62 -11.73
N ARG A 515 12.65 -1.51 -12.53
CA ARG A 515 12.70 -0.58 -13.66
C ARG A 515 12.53 -1.37 -14.96
N ARG A 516 11.56 -0.98 -15.77
CA ARG A 516 11.38 -1.48 -17.13
C ARG A 516 12.28 -0.70 -18.06
N ILE A 517 13.09 -1.40 -18.83
CA ILE A 517 13.96 -0.81 -19.84
C ILE A 517 13.62 -1.46 -21.18
N ASN A 518 13.45 -0.64 -22.21
CA ASN A 518 13.27 -1.14 -23.57
C ASN A 518 14.59 -1.75 -24.03
N LYS A 519 14.58 -3.00 -24.49
CA LYS A 519 15.80 -3.67 -24.97
C LYS A 519 16.44 -2.93 -26.15
N ILE A 520 15.65 -2.19 -26.93
CA ILE A 520 16.14 -1.34 -28.00
C ILE A 520 16.97 -0.17 -27.43
N ASP A 521 16.51 0.44 -26.32
CA ASP A 521 17.25 1.54 -25.68
C ASP A 521 18.58 1.02 -25.11
N ILE A 522 18.58 -0.18 -24.52
CA ILE A 522 19.80 -0.87 -24.08
C ILE A 522 20.75 -1.06 -25.26
N LEU A 523 20.23 -1.55 -26.38
CA LEU A 523 21.02 -1.73 -27.60
C LEU A 523 21.58 -0.39 -28.10
N PHE A 524 20.78 0.68 -28.12
CA PHE A 524 21.26 2.00 -28.52
C PHE A 524 22.35 2.53 -27.59
N GLU A 525 22.20 2.40 -26.27
CA GLU A 525 23.26 2.77 -25.33
C GLU A 525 24.54 1.96 -25.56
N LEU A 526 24.41 0.66 -25.83
CA LEU A 526 25.56 -0.20 -26.14
C LEU A 526 26.23 0.22 -27.45
N LEU A 527 25.45 0.51 -28.50
CA LEU A 527 25.95 0.97 -29.79
C LEU A 527 26.63 2.34 -29.66
N ASP A 528 26.06 3.24 -28.87
CA ASP A 528 26.62 4.56 -28.64
C ASP A 528 27.95 4.51 -27.86
N LYS A 529 28.04 3.64 -26.84
CA LYS A 529 29.27 3.39 -26.08
C LYS A 529 30.34 2.66 -26.90
N ALA A 530 29.94 1.69 -27.73
CA ALA A 530 30.86 0.86 -28.51
C ALA A 530 31.41 1.57 -29.74
N TYR A 531 30.61 2.46 -30.36
CA TYR A 531 30.95 3.13 -31.61
C TYR A 531 30.89 4.65 -31.43
N SER A 532 32.06 5.28 -31.37
CA SER A 532 32.18 6.74 -31.42
C SER A 532 31.62 7.30 -32.75
N TYR A 533 31.37 8.61 -32.81
CA TYR A 533 30.85 9.28 -34.02
C TYR A 533 31.70 8.98 -35.28
N ASN A 534 33.00 8.77 -35.08
CA ASN A 534 33.93 8.30 -36.10
C ASN A 534 34.09 6.78 -35.97
N VAL A 535 33.23 6.02 -36.65
CA VAL A 535 33.29 4.55 -36.65
C VAL A 535 34.66 4.12 -37.19
N PRO A 536 35.52 3.48 -36.37
CA PRO A 536 36.81 2.99 -36.85
C PRO A 536 36.59 1.97 -37.97
N ALA A 537 37.43 1.98 -39.02
CA ALA A 537 37.37 1.02 -40.13
C ALA A 537 37.49 -0.46 -39.69
N SER A 538 37.77 -0.71 -38.42
CA SER A 538 37.87 -2.05 -37.81
C SER A 538 36.54 -2.65 -37.36
N SER A 539 35.44 -1.88 -37.22
CA SER A 539 34.10 -2.46 -36.95
C SER A 539 33.49 -3.00 -38.23
N VAL A 540 33.40 -4.31 -38.37
CA VAL A 540 33.02 -4.94 -39.65
C VAL A 540 31.55 -4.71 -39.95
N LEU A 541 30.68 -4.78 -38.94
CA LEU A 541 29.24 -4.64 -39.10
C LEU A 541 28.85 -3.20 -39.44
N VAL A 542 29.30 -2.23 -38.64
CA VAL A 542 28.94 -0.83 -38.82
C VAL A 542 29.65 -0.25 -40.04
N HIS A 543 30.90 -0.64 -40.32
CA HIS A 543 31.57 -0.24 -41.55
C HIS A 543 30.91 -0.84 -42.80
N HIS A 544 30.43 -2.09 -42.78
CA HIS A 544 29.69 -2.68 -43.91
C HIS A 544 28.37 -1.95 -44.18
N MET A 545 27.62 -1.66 -43.12
CA MET A 545 26.37 -0.90 -43.15
C MET A 545 26.56 0.52 -43.70
N ILE A 546 27.59 1.23 -43.23
CA ILE A 546 27.88 2.62 -43.63
C ILE A 546 28.51 2.67 -45.04
N SER A 547 29.46 1.79 -45.36
CA SER A 547 30.21 1.85 -46.62
C SER A 547 29.43 1.36 -47.84
N ASN A 548 28.56 0.35 -47.70
CA ASN A 548 27.81 -0.20 -48.83
C ASN A 548 26.43 0.46 -49.03
N PHE A 549 25.87 1.06 -47.99
CA PHE A 549 24.52 1.64 -48.06
C PHE A 549 24.48 3.14 -47.81
N GLY A 550 25.63 3.79 -47.53
CA GLY A 550 25.72 5.24 -47.32
C GLY A 550 24.91 5.76 -46.12
N MET A 551 24.50 4.87 -45.21
CA MET A 551 23.67 5.24 -44.07
C MET A 551 24.49 5.88 -42.97
N THR A 552 23.96 6.95 -42.37
CA THR A 552 24.48 7.53 -41.13
C THR A 552 24.11 6.67 -39.92
N LYS A 553 24.83 6.84 -38.80
CA LYS A 553 24.50 6.21 -37.50
C LYS A 553 23.04 6.44 -37.09
N MET A 554 22.52 7.65 -37.33
CA MET A 554 21.11 7.99 -37.05
C MET A 554 20.12 7.25 -37.95
N GLN A 555 20.41 7.10 -39.24
CA GLN A 555 19.55 6.34 -40.16
C GLN A 555 19.53 4.85 -39.81
N LEU A 556 20.67 4.29 -39.39
CA LEU A 556 20.71 2.93 -38.87
C LEU A 556 19.89 2.78 -37.59
N PHE A 557 19.95 3.76 -36.70
CA PHE A 557 19.13 3.74 -35.48
C PHE A 557 17.63 3.82 -35.77
N GLU A 558 17.20 4.72 -36.66
CA GLU A 558 15.80 4.76 -37.08
C GLU A 558 15.37 3.46 -37.78
N LEU A 559 16.22 2.87 -38.62
CA LEU A 559 15.94 1.58 -39.26
C LEU A 559 15.75 0.44 -38.25
N ILE A 560 16.61 0.37 -37.23
CA ILE A 560 16.50 -0.62 -36.13
C ILE A 560 15.20 -0.38 -35.36
N LYS A 561 14.86 0.88 -35.07
CA LYS A 561 13.65 1.26 -34.34
C LYS A 561 12.37 0.89 -35.11
N GLU A 562 12.33 1.19 -36.40
CA GLU A 562 11.22 0.84 -37.31
C GLU A 562 11.04 -0.67 -37.49
N ASN A 563 12.13 -1.44 -37.36
CA ASN A 563 12.13 -2.89 -37.57
C ASN A 563 12.31 -3.71 -36.28
N ALA A 564 12.18 -3.09 -35.10
CA ALA A 564 12.54 -3.72 -33.83
C ALA A 564 11.77 -5.02 -33.53
N SER A 565 10.56 -5.18 -34.07
CA SER A 565 9.76 -6.41 -33.94
C SER A 565 10.28 -7.60 -34.77
N LYS A 566 11.18 -7.36 -35.72
CA LYS A 566 11.77 -8.35 -36.64
C LYS A 566 13.23 -8.65 -36.34
N ILE A 567 13.83 -7.91 -35.41
CA ILE A 567 15.25 -8.00 -35.07
C ILE A 567 15.38 -8.85 -33.81
N ASP A 568 16.17 -9.92 -33.90
CA ASP A 568 16.61 -10.63 -32.70
C ASP A 568 17.72 -9.80 -32.03
N LEU A 569 17.38 -9.18 -30.91
CA LEU A 569 18.29 -8.32 -30.16
C LEU A 569 19.41 -9.12 -29.50
N ASP A 570 19.20 -10.41 -29.22
CA ASP A 570 20.27 -11.27 -28.71
C ASP A 570 21.32 -11.55 -29.81
N ASP A 571 20.91 -11.66 -31.08
CA ASP A 571 21.82 -11.79 -32.22
C ASP A 571 22.68 -10.53 -32.43
N ILE A 572 22.08 -9.33 -32.36
CA ILE A 572 22.85 -8.08 -32.46
C ILE A 572 23.85 -7.96 -31.31
N ASN A 573 23.45 -8.29 -30.08
CA ASN A 573 24.37 -8.29 -28.94
C ASN A 573 25.52 -9.28 -29.14
N GLN A 574 25.28 -10.48 -29.68
CA GLN A 574 26.34 -11.43 -30.01
C GLN A 574 27.29 -10.90 -31.07
N LEU A 575 26.77 -10.23 -32.12
CA LEU A 575 27.59 -9.58 -33.14
C LEU A 575 28.47 -8.47 -32.55
N MET A 576 27.92 -7.67 -31.63
CA MET A 576 28.68 -6.63 -30.93
C MET A 576 29.78 -7.21 -30.03
N GLU A 577 29.47 -8.27 -29.28
CA GLU A 577 30.46 -8.97 -28.47
C GLU A 577 31.55 -9.61 -29.35
N PHE A 578 31.20 -10.09 -30.55
CA PHE A 578 32.16 -10.57 -31.53
C PHE A 578 33.06 -9.45 -32.05
N ASP A 579 32.51 -8.27 -32.34
CA ASP A 579 33.26 -7.08 -32.78
C ASP A 579 34.22 -6.55 -31.68
N LYS A 580 33.86 -6.70 -30.40
CA LYS A 580 34.69 -6.32 -29.24
C LYS A 580 35.83 -7.29 -28.96
N ARG A 581 35.75 -8.55 -29.42
CA ARG A 581 36.85 -9.51 -29.21
C ARG A 581 38.08 -8.95 -29.94
N PRO A 582 39.20 -8.69 -29.24
CA PRO A 582 40.38 -8.17 -29.88
C PRO A 582 40.76 -9.15 -31.00
N LYS A 583 40.99 -8.63 -32.21
CA LYS A 583 41.60 -9.40 -33.29
C LYS A 583 43.03 -9.73 -32.89
N THR A 584 43.22 -10.68 -31.98
CA THR A 584 44.49 -11.36 -31.73
C THR A 584 44.73 -12.35 -32.86
N ARG A 585 44.94 -11.83 -34.07
CA ARG A 585 45.62 -12.56 -35.13
C ARG A 585 46.70 -11.65 -35.69
N LYS A 586 47.94 -12.05 -35.39
CA LYS A 586 49.15 -11.62 -36.09
C LYS A 586 48.99 -11.78 -37.59
#